data_AF-A0AAV9LRV8-F1
#
_entry.id   AF-A0AAV9LRV8-F1
#
_cell.length_a   1.000
_cell.length_b   1.000
_cell.length_c   1.000
_cell.angle_alpha   90.00
_cell.angle_beta   90.00
_cell.angle_gamma   90.00
#
_symmetry.space_group_name_H-M   'P 1'
#
loop_
_entity.id
_entity.type
_entity.pdbx_description
1 polymer ?
#
loop_
_entity_poly.entity_id
_entity_poly.type
_entity_poly.pdbx_seq_one_letter_code
_entity_poly.pdbx_strand_id
1 'polypeptide(L)'
;MLLLALPIYPNLGAFKYPILGGSDPKESIYFGAPEDISPYGNLNQWPSEEILPRWRSTMEEDYRAILYLGKRVLSLIALALNVNEDFFEKVGAFNPPGTLLRPMHYPGRDVFRSKSRLCCGMLEELL
;
A
#
# COMPACT_ATOMS: atom_id res chain seq x y z
N MET A 1 11.99 12.46 9.88
CA MET A 1 11.16 11.75 10.88
C MET A 1 11.08 10.30 10.45
N LEU A 2 12.02 9.48 10.93
CA LEU A 2 12.03 8.03 10.66
C LEU A 2 10.84 7.41 11.38
N LEU A 3 9.89 6.84 10.63
CA LEU A 3 8.96 5.88 11.17
C LEU A 3 9.61 4.50 11.05
N LEU A 4 10.20 4.05 12.15
CA LEU A 4 10.53 2.65 12.38
C LEU A 4 9.20 1.88 12.48
N ALA A 5 8.87 1.10 11.46
CA ALA A 5 7.76 0.16 11.53
C ALA A 5 8.25 -1.12 12.21
N LEU A 6 7.84 -1.32 13.46
CA LEU A 6 7.91 -2.61 14.15
C LEU A 6 6.85 -3.59 13.60
N PRO A 7 7.06 -4.91 13.73
CA PRO A 7 6.43 -5.94 12.92
C PRO A 7 5.16 -6.48 13.56
N ILE A 8 3.99 -6.03 13.09
CA ILE A 8 2.67 -6.61 13.38
C ILE A 8 1.86 -6.27 12.11
N TYR A 9 1.28 -7.17 11.32
CA TYR A 9 0.08 -7.94 11.61
C TYR A 9 -0.08 -9.12 10.62
N PRO A 10 -0.32 -10.36 11.11
CA PRO A 10 -0.88 -11.43 10.31
C PRO A 10 -2.41 -11.27 10.27
N ASN A 11 -3.03 -11.48 9.11
CA ASN A 11 -4.48 -11.38 8.84
C ASN A 11 -5.04 -9.98 8.57
N LEU A 12 -4.91 -9.53 7.33
CA LEU A 12 -5.82 -8.54 6.74
C LEU A 12 -6.89 -9.29 5.93
N GLY A 13 -7.87 -9.84 6.65
CA GLY A 13 -9.22 -9.94 6.11
C GLY A 13 -9.76 -8.53 5.87
N ALA A 14 -10.60 -8.36 4.85
CA ALA A 14 -11.19 -7.08 4.49
C ALA A 14 -11.87 -6.41 5.70
N PHE A 15 -11.22 -5.42 6.29
CA PHE A 15 -11.79 -4.66 7.40
C PHE A 15 -12.82 -3.65 6.88
N LYS A 16 -14.10 -3.95 7.12
CA LYS A 16 -15.21 -3.00 6.97
C LYS A 16 -15.57 -2.46 8.36
N TYR A 17 -14.82 -1.46 8.83
CA TYR A 17 -15.21 -0.70 10.01
C TYR A 17 -16.07 0.51 9.59
N PRO A 18 -17.22 0.77 10.24
CA PRO A 18 -17.87 2.08 10.16
C PRO A 18 -17.12 3.03 11.10
N ILE A 19 -16.16 3.78 10.57
CA ILE A 19 -15.39 4.74 11.38
C ILE A 19 -16.05 6.12 11.26
N LEU A 20 -16.60 6.59 12.38
CA LEU A 20 -17.07 7.95 12.59
C LEU A 20 -15.86 8.89 12.62
N GLY A 21 -15.67 9.63 11.53
CA GLY A 21 -14.54 10.54 11.31
C GLY A 21 -14.20 10.48 9.83
N GLY A 22 -14.38 11.60 9.12
CA GLY A 22 -14.41 11.69 7.65
C GLY A 22 -13.34 10.81 6.97
N SER A 23 -13.75 9.61 6.58
CA SER A 23 -12.88 8.68 5.88
C SER A 23 -12.62 9.21 4.48
N ASP A 24 -11.36 9.23 4.08
CA ASP A 24 -10.98 9.56 2.73
C ASP A 24 -11.62 8.54 1.76
N PRO A 25 -12.46 8.99 0.80
CA PRO A 25 -13.17 8.10 -0.11
C PRO A 25 -12.18 7.47 -1.09
N LYS A 26 -11.59 6.34 -0.71
CA LYS A 26 -10.72 5.57 -1.59
C LYS A 26 -10.89 4.08 -1.37
N GLU A 27 -10.70 3.33 -2.44
CA GLU A 27 -10.47 1.90 -2.39
C GLU A 27 -8.99 1.62 -2.67
N SER A 28 -8.45 0.58 -2.05
CA SER A 28 -7.05 0.22 -2.22
C SER A 28 -6.82 -1.27 -2.10
N ILE A 29 -5.92 -1.79 -2.91
CA ILE A 29 -5.44 -3.17 -2.83
C ILE A 29 -3.99 -3.14 -2.35
N TYR A 30 -3.57 -4.14 -1.59
CA TYR A 30 -2.23 -4.21 -1.01
C TYR A 30 -1.47 -5.39 -1.59
N PHE A 31 -0.22 -5.15 -2.00
CA PHE A 31 0.68 -6.17 -2.52
C PHE A 31 2.06 -6.03 -1.85
N GLY A 32 2.54 -7.10 -1.25
CA GLY A 32 3.91 -7.23 -0.74
C GLY A 32 4.86 -7.82 -1.79
N ALA A 33 6.05 -8.21 -1.34
CA ALA A 33 7.09 -8.69 -2.25
C ALA A 33 6.63 -9.93 -3.04
N PRO A 34 6.89 -9.99 -4.36
CA PRO A 34 6.55 -11.15 -5.19
C PRO A 34 7.22 -12.44 -4.70
N GLU A 35 8.43 -12.30 -4.18
CA GLU A 35 9.28 -13.39 -3.69
C GLU A 35 9.08 -13.69 -2.19
N ASP A 36 8.12 -13.05 -1.51
CA ASP A 36 7.83 -13.32 -0.10
C ASP A 36 7.19 -14.71 0.06
N ILE A 37 8.04 -15.68 0.41
CA ILE A 37 7.62 -17.01 0.83
C ILE A 37 7.49 -16.95 2.35
N SER A 38 6.41 -16.33 2.82
CA SER A 38 6.04 -16.46 4.22
C SER A 38 5.80 -17.95 4.53
N PRO A 39 5.99 -18.42 5.77
CA PRO A 39 5.64 -19.79 6.17
C PRO A 39 4.13 -20.10 5.97
N TYR A 40 3.31 -19.10 5.67
CA TYR A 40 1.88 -19.21 5.35
C TYR A 40 1.58 -19.09 3.84
N GLY A 41 2.61 -19.10 2.98
CA GLY A 41 2.49 -18.96 1.52
C GLY A 41 2.53 -17.51 1.03
N ASN A 42 2.32 -17.32 -0.28
CA ASN A 42 2.21 -16.00 -0.90
C ASN A 42 0.90 -15.33 -0.43
N LEU A 43 1.03 -14.26 0.35
CA LEU A 43 -0.12 -13.56 0.94
C LEU A 43 -0.82 -12.62 -0.08
N ASN A 44 -0.20 -12.34 -1.23
CA ASN A 44 -0.77 -11.43 -2.21
C ASN A 44 -2.04 -12.01 -2.84
N GLN A 45 -3.12 -11.24 -2.77
CA GLN A 45 -4.40 -11.59 -3.39
C GLN A 45 -4.44 -11.01 -4.80
N TRP A 46 -4.37 -11.87 -5.81
CA TRP A 46 -4.37 -11.46 -7.21
C TRP A 46 -5.77 -11.54 -7.82
N PRO A 47 -6.22 -10.53 -8.58
CA PRO A 47 -7.41 -10.68 -9.41
C PRO A 47 -7.18 -11.78 -10.46
N SER A 48 -8.27 -12.40 -10.91
CA SER A 48 -8.15 -13.42 -11.97
C SER A 48 -7.69 -12.79 -13.28
N GLU A 49 -6.90 -13.55 -14.04
CA GLU A 49 -6.44 -13.15 -15.38
C GLU A 49 -7.60 -12.93 -16.36
N GLU A 50 -8.76 -13.54 -16.13
CA GLU A 50 -9.97 -13.30 -16.93
C GLU A 50 -10.55 -11.90 -16.74
N ILE A 51 -10.50 -11.38 -15.50
CA ILE A 51 -11.06 -10.07 -15.17
C ILE A 51 -10.04 -8.96 -15.43
N LEU A 52 -8.77 -9.20 -15.06
CA LEU A 52 -7.68 -8.24 -15.24
C LEU A 52 -6.43 -8.93 -15.80
N PRO A 53 -6.35 -9.10 -17.13
CA PRO A 53 -5.19 -9.70 -17.78
C PRO A 53 -3.91 -8.92 -17.47
N ARG A 54 -2.80 -9.63 -17.23
CA ARG A 54 -1.46 -9.07 -16.96
C ARG A 54 -1.35 -8.20 -15.71
N TRP A 55 -2.37 -8.14 -14.87
CA TRP A 55 -2.33 -7.29 -13.68
C TRP A 55 -1.23 -7.73 -12.73
N ARG A 56 -1.14 -9.04 -12.47
CA ARG A 56 -0.13 -9.60 -11.58
C ARG A 56 1.28 -9.29 -12.07
N SER A 57 1.61 -9.60 -13.34
CA SER A 57 2.95 -9.36 -13.88
C SER A 57 3.31 -7.88 -13.85
N THR A 58 2.36 -7.00 -14.18
CA THR A 58 2.57 -5.54 -14.11
C THR A 58 2.90 -5.09 -12.68
N MET A 59 2.12 -5.53 -11.68
CA MET A 59 2.35 -5.15 -10.27
C MET A 59 3.67 -5.71 -9.73
N GLU A 60 4.07 -6.92 -10.13
CA GLU A 60 5.36 -7.50 -9.74
C GLU A 60 6.54 -6.76 -10.39
N GLU A 61 6.42 -6.35 -11.66
CA GLU A 61 7.41 -5.50 -12.36
C GLU A 61 7.54 -4.13 -11.69
N ASP A 62 6.40 -3.47 -11.43
CA ASP A 62 6.35 -2.18 -10.74
C ASP A 62 6.98 -2.24 -9.36
N TYR A 63 6.69 -3.30 -8.59
CA TYR A 63 7.29 -3.53 -7.28
C TYR A 63 8.82 -3.57 -7.37
N ARG A 64 9.38 -4.36 -8.30
CA ARG A 64 10.84 -4.49 -8.47
C ARG A 64 11.48 -3.17 -8.90
N ALA A 65 10.83 -2.44 -9.82
CA ALA A 65 11.31 -1.15 -10.29
C ALA A 65 11.34 -0.09 -9.18
N ILE A 66 10.26 0.01 -8.39
CA ILE A 66 10.16 0.94 -7.26
C ILE A 66 11.15 0.57 -6.16
N LEU A 67 11.30 -0.72 -5.84
CA LEU A 67 12.28 -1.17 -4.85
C LEU A 67 13.71 -0.82 -5.28
N TYR A 68 14.06 -1.07 -6.55
CA TYR A 68 15.36 -0.69 -7.11
C TYR A 68 15.61 0.82 -6.99
N LEU A 69 14.62 1.63 -7.35
CA LEU A 69 14.70 3.09 -7.20
C LEU A 69 14.87 3.50 -5.72
N GLY A 70 14.10 2.91 -4.82
CA GLY A 70 14.18 3.16 -3.38
C GLY A 70 15.54 2.85 -2.79
N LYS A 71 16.16 1.73 -3.21
CA LYS A 71 17.55 1.39 -2.84
C LYS A 71 18.54 2.47 -3.25
N ARG A 72 18.45 2.94 -4.50
CA ARG A 72 19.33 4.02 -4.99
C ARG A 72 19.14 5.33 -4.22
N VAL A 73 17.90 5.69 -3.91
CA VAL A 73 17.60 6.88 -3.09
C VAL A 73 18.20 6.73 -1.68
N LEU A 74 18.09 5.55 -1.07
CA LEU A 74 18.69 5.29 0.24
C LEU A 74 20.22 5.34 0.20
N SER A 75 20.86 4.88 -0.86
CA SER A 75 22.31 5.06 -1.06
C SER A 75 22.71 6.53 -1.15
N LEU A 76 21.92 7.36 -1.85
CA LEU A 76 22.15 8.82 -1.90
C LEU A 76 21.95 9.47 -0.52
N ILE A 77 20.95 9.05 0.24
CA ILE A 77 20.73 9.51 1.63
C ILE A 77 21.92 9.11 2.51
N ALA A 78 22.44 7.89 2.37
CA ALA A 78 23.60 7.41 3.12
C ALA A 78 24.84 8.27 2.84
N LEU A 79 25.09 8.61 1.57
CA LEU A 79 26.15 9.55 1.18
C LEU A 79 25.94 10.94 1.77
N ALA A 80 24.70 11.47 1.76
CA ALA A 80 24.39 12.77 2.35
C ALA A 80 24.58 12.80 3.88
N LEU A 81 24.43 11.65 4.55
CA LEU A 81 24.70 11.47 5.97
C LEU A 81 26.18 11.20 6.27
N ASN A 82 27.06 11.21 5.25
CA ASN A 82 28.48 10.91 5.35
C ASN A 82 28.76 9.53 5.98
N VAL A 83 27.91 8.55 5.67
CA VAL A 83 28.13 7.12 5.96
C VAL A 83 28.36 6.38 4.63
N ASN A 84 28.69 5.09 4.69
CA ASN A 84 28.89 4.29 3.47
C ASN A 84 27.58 4.20 2.66
N GLU A 85 27.65 4.31 1.32
CA GLU A 85 26.50 4.24 0.42
C GLU A 85 25.67 2.95 0.56
N ASP A 86 26.29 1.87 1.03
CA ASP A 86 25.66 0.56 1.26
C ASP A 86 25.19 0.35 2.71
N PHE A 87 25.25 1.40 3.56
CA PHE A 87 24.94 1.31 4.97
C PHE A 87 23.56 0.68 5.25
N PHE A 88 22.51 1.15 4.58
CA PHE A 88 21.15 0.64 4.76
C PHE A 88 20.98 -0.80 4.26
N GLU A 89 21.76 -1.21 3.25
CA GLU A 89 21.76 -2.59 2.79
C GLU A 89 22.44 -3.50 3.81
N LYS A 90 23.60 -3.10 4.34
CA LYS A 90 24.36 -3.86 5.35
C LYS A 90 23.63 -4.04 6.67
N VAL A 91 22.84 -3.05 7.10
CA VAL A 91 22.02 -3.17 8.31
C VAL A 91 20.73 -3.96 8.09
N GLY A 92 20.53 -4.51 6.89
CA GLY A 92 19.41 -5.40 6.59
C GLY A 92 18.09 -4.68 6.32
N ALA A 93 18.10 -3.41 5.91
CA ALA A 93 16.86 -2.64 5.70
C ALA A 93 15.91 -3.24 4.64
N PHE A 94 16.40 -4.14 3.80
CA PHE A 94 15.65 -4.82 2.75
C PHE A 94 15.44 -6.32 3.00
N ASN A 95 15.81 -6.83 4.18
CA ASN A 95 15.71 -8.24 4.52
C ASN A 95 15.16 -8.45 5.95
N PRO A 96 13.95 -9.03 6.13
CA PRO A 96 13.05 -9.51 5.08
C PRO A 96 12.47 -8.37 4.23
N PRO A 97 11.96 -8.65 3.01
CA PRO A 97 11.43 -7.61 2.15
C PRO A 97 10.16 -7.00 2.77
N GLY A 98 10.26 -5.76 3.25
CA GLY A 98 9.16 -5.04 3.92
C GLY A 98 8.44 -4.00 3.06
N THR A 99 8.70 -3.94 1.75
CA THR A 99 8.05 -2.96 0.87
C THR A 99 6.62 -3.40 0.55
N LEU A 100 5.70 -2.43 0.51
CA LEU A 100 4.29 -2.66 0.17
C LEU A 100 3.90 -1.72 -0.96
N LEU A 101 3.36 -2.28 -2.04
CA LEU A 101 2.69 -1.55 -3.10
C LEU A 101 1.21 -1.43 -2.77
N ARG A 102 0.67 -0.21 -2.86
CA ARG A 102 -0.74 0.08 -2.58
C ARG A 102 -1.37 0.92 -3.69
N PRO A 103 -1.85 0.30 -4.78
CA PRO A 103 -2.68 0.98 -5.76
C PRO A 103 -3.95 1.51 -5.10
N MET A 104 -4.31 2.75 -5.40
CA MET A 104 -5.45 3.44 -4.81
C MET A 104 -6.35 4.00 -5.92
N HIS A 105 -7.66 3.81 -5.79
CA HIS A 105 -8.65 4.44 -6.63
C HIS A 105 -9.53 5.36 -5.78
N TYR A 106 -9.69 6.59 -6.24
CA TYR A 106 -10.60 7.57 -5.65
C TYR A 106 -11.83 7.68 -6.56
N PRO A 107 -13.06 7.56 -6.02
CA PRO A 107 -14.26 7.66 -6.83
C PRO A 107 -14.43 9.08 -7.35
N GLY A 108 -15.02 9.21 -8.54
CA GLY A 108 -15.36 10.50 -9.11
C GLY A 108 -16.26 11.34 -8.20
N ARG A 109 -16.17 12.68 -8.30
CA ARG A 109 -16.89 13.62 -7.42
C ARG A 109 -18.41 13.39 -7.38
N ASP A 110 -19.02 12.95 -8.47
CA ASP A 110 -20.47 12.71 -8.53
C ASP A 110 -20.88 11.46 -7.73
N VAL A 111 -20.04 10.42 -7.74
CA VAL A 111 -20.19 9.21 -6.91
C VAL A 111 -19.89 9.51 -5.45
N PHE A 112 -18.92 10.39 -5.18
CA PHE A 112 -18.69 10.88 -3.82
C PHE A 112 -19.90 11.66 -3.30
N ARG A 113 -20.48 12.56 -4.10
CA ARG A 113 -21.64 13.37 -3.69
C ARG A 113 -22.91 12.55 -3.50
N SER A 114 -23.11 11.45 -4.25
CA SER A 114 -24.23 10.52 -3.99
C SER A 114 -24.02 9.72 -2.71
N LYS A 115 -22.81 9.18 -2.47
CA LYS A 115 -22.46 8.44 -1.24
C LYS A 115 -22.41 9.34 0.00
N SER A 116 -21.95 10.59 -0.13
CA SER A 116 -21.94 11.57 0.96
C SER A 116 -23.33 12.07 1.30
N ARG A 117 -24.25 12.18 0.32
CA ARG A 117 -25.68 12.44 0.57
C ARG A 117 -26.36 11.29 1.32
N LEU A 118 -25.98 10.04 1.04
CA LEU A 118 -26.43 8.89 1.84
C LEU A 118 -25.87 8.91 3.27
N CYS A 119 -24.62 9.36 3.49
CA CYS A 119 -24.07 9.57 4.84
C CYS A 119 -24.57 10.85 5.53
N CYS A 120 -25.10 11.83 4.79
CA CYS A 120 -25.57 13.13 5.28
C CYS A 120 -27.09 13.29 5.10
N GLY A 121 -27.83 12.18 5.03
CA GLY A 121 -29.29 12.13 4.94
C GLY A 121 -30.01 12.42 6.26
N MET A 122 -29.53 13.39 7.04
CA MET A 122 -30.19 13.83 8.26
C MET A 122 -29.87 15.31 8.49
N LEU A 123 -30.51 16.21 7.73
CA LEU A 123 -30.72 17.64 8.05
C LEU A 123 -31.40 18.40 6.87
N GLU A 124 -32.48 17.87 6.29
CA GLU A 124 -33.41 18.68 5.48
C GLU A 124 -34.87 18.27 5.74
N GLU A 125 -35.28 18.23 7.02
CA GLU A 125 -36.70 18.30 7.40
C GLU A 125 -36.92 19.27 8.58
N LEU A 126 -36.43 20.50 8.48
CA LEU A 126 -36.88 21.63 9.30
C LEU A 126 -36.89 22.92 8.48
N LEU A 127 -37.90 23.05 7.62
CA LEU A 127 -38.56 24.32 7.25
C LEU A 127 -40.05 24.05 7.09
#